data_AF-A0A4Y9ABK4-F1
#
_entry.id   AF-A0A4Y9ABK4-F1
#
_cell.length_a   1.000
_cell.length_b   1.000
_cell.length_c   1.000
_cell.angle_alpha   90.00
_cell.angle_beta   90.00
_cell.angle_gamma   90.00
#
_symmetry.space_group_name_H-M   'P 1'
#
loop_
_entity.id
_entity.type
_entity.pdbx_description
1 polymer ?
#
loop_
_entity_poly.entity_id
_entity_poly.type
_entity_poly.pdbx_seq_one_letter_code
_entity_poly.pdbx_strand_id
1 'polypeptide(L)'
;MLYNVKEGRLSVHELGFTTLRAKQLLLQFIANHDSMAETVDMTVPENDNLPLFVDEPRFEQEINPYFMARIVNVPAFLKAYPFADEMAESVTLHVEDAFLPENSGTYQLSQIGSDTKVTSMQPTVEQTSSIDCSIQQLTTMLMGYKRPAELYAAGLIRGESEQIERLERVIPRRQTFSPDFF
;
A
#
# COMPACT_ATOMS: atom_id res chain seq x y z
N MET A 1 -21.70 6.50 -4.63
CA MET A 1 -21.55 7.08 -3.29
C MET A 1 -22.64 6.48 -2.41
N LEU A 2 -22.27 5.94 -1.26
CA LEU A 2 -23.21 5.50 -0.22
C LEU A 2 -23.13 6.52 0.91
N TYR A 3 -24.27 7.10 1.29
CA TYR A 3 -24.33 8.17 2.28
C TYR A 3 -25.66 8.17 3.02
N ASN A 4 -25.71 8.85 4.16
CA ASN A 4 -26.96 9.21 4.83
C ASN A 4 -26.90 10.67 5.31
N VAL A 5 -28.08 11.24 5.61
CA VAL A 5 -28.22 12.54 6.26
C VAL A 5 -29.08 12.35 7.50
N LYS A 6 -28.55 12.73 8.66
CA LYS A 6 -29.25 12.61 9.94
C LYS A 6 -28.75 13.68 10.90
N GLU A 7 -29.67 14.33 11.61
CA GLU A 7 -29.36 15.29 12.69
C GLU A 7 -28.39 16.41 12.24
N GLY A 8 -28.58 16.97 11.05
CA GLY A 8 -27.74 18.07 10.55
C GLY A 8 -26.36 17.64 10.05
N ARG A 9 -26.12 16.34 9.85
CA ARG A 9 -24.85 15.79 9.36
C ARG A 9 -25.06 14.88 8.17
N LEU A 10 -24.18 15.00 7.16
CA LEU A 10 -24.07 14.08 6.03
C LEU A 10 -22.88 13.14 6.26
N SER A 11 -23.13 11.84 6.45
CA SER A 11 -22.06 10.84 6.55
C SER A 11 -21.89 10.09 5.25
N VAL A 12 -20.69 10.13 4.68
CA VAL A 12 -20.30 9.39 3.48
C VAL A 12 -19.62 8.10 3.89
N HIS A 13 -20.30 6.96 3.66
CA HIS A 13 -19.77 5.63 3.95
C HIS A 13 -18.82 5.14 2.86
N GLU A 14 -19.16 5.40 1.60
CA GLU A 14 -18.31 5.02 0.47
C GLU A 14 -18.34 6.07 -0.64
N LEU A 15 -17.16 6.43 -1.14
CA LEU A 15 -16.99 7.37 -2.25
C LEU A 15 -16.04 6.78 -3.32
N GLY A 16 -16.62 6.11 -4.32
CA GLY A 16 -15.89 5.62 -5.48
C GLY A 16 -16.00 6.55 -6.70
N PHE A 17 -14.89 6.79 -7.39
CA PHE A 17 -14.82 7.55 -8.63
C PHE A 17 -13.64 7.07 -9.50
N THR A 18 -13.74 7.23 -10.82
CA THR A 18 -12.69 6.82 -11.78
C THR A 18 -12.06 7.99 -12.54
N THR A 19 -12.62 9.20 -12.38
CA THR A 19 -12.11 10.42 -13.02
C THR A 19 -12.19 11.61 -12.07
N LEU A 20 -11.35 12.62 -12.29
CA LEU A 20 -11.39 13.86 -11.52
C LEU A 20 -12.76 14.56 -11.64
N ARG A 21 -13.34 14.59 -12.84
CA ARG A 21 -14.67 15.18 -13.06
C ARG A 21 -15.75 14.48 -12.23
N ALA A 22 -15.69 13.15 -12.13
CA ALA A 22 -16.61 12.40 -11.27
C ALA A 22 -16.44 12.77 -9.79
N LYS A 23 -15.18 12.88 -9.30
CA LYS A 23 -14.90 13.35 -7.92
C LYS A 23 -15.51 14.74 -7.68
N GLN A 24 -15.27 15.70 -8.58
CA GLN A 24 -15.81 17.06 -8.47
C GLN A 24 -17.34 17.10 -8.45
N LEU A 25 -18.00 16.33 -9.32
CA LEU A 25 -19.46 16.25 -9.34
C LEU A 25 -20.04 15.64 -8.05
N LEU A 26 -19.37 14.64 -7.47
CA LEU A 26 -19.77 14.06 -6.19
C LEU A 26 -19.58 15.05 -5.03
N LEU A 27 -18.48 15.81 -5.02
CA LEU A 27 -18.28 16.88 -4.04
C LEU A 27 -19.33 17.99 -4.18
N GLN A 28 -19.69 18.38 -5.41
CA GLN A 28 -20.78 19.33 -5.64
C GLN A 28 -22.12 18.77 -5.16
N PHE A 29 -22.38 17.48 -5.38
CA PHE A 29 -23.58 16.82 -4.88
C PHE A 29 -23.66 16.88 -3.35
N ILE A 30 -22.55 16.65 -2.65
CA ILE A 30 -22.46 16.80 -1.20
C ILE A 30 -22.74 18.26 -0.80
N ALA A 31 -22.11 19.24 -1.47
CA ALA A 31 -22.29 20.66 -1.19
C ALA A 31 -23.75 21.13 -1.34
N ASN A 32 -24.51 20.52 -2.26
CA ASN A 32 -25.94 20.83 -2.44
C ASN A 32 -26.86 20.33 -1.30
N HIS A 33 -26.30 19.71 -0.25
CA HIS A 33 -27.03 19.35 0.98
C HIS A 33 -26.89 20.40 2.09
N ASP A 34 -26.34 21.57 1.79
CA ASP A 34 -26.12 22.68 2.73
C ASP A 34 -27.38 23.12 3.50
N SER A 35 -28.58 22.95 2.93
CA SER A 35 -29.84 23.26 3.62
C SER A 35 -30.28 22.18 4.63
N MET A 36 -29.67 21.00 4.61
CA MET A 36 -30.03 19.84 5.44
C MET A 36 -28.92 19.39 6.39
N ALA A 37 -27.67 19.72 6.08
CA ALA A 37 -26.50 19.33 6.84
C ALA A 37 -25.52 20.50 7.00
N GLU A 38 -25.08 20.72 8.23
CA GLU A 38 -24.06 21.69 8.59
C GLU A 38 -22.65 21.09 8.48
N THR A 39 -22.52 19.77 8.66
CA THR A 39 -21.25 19.05 8.62
C THR A 39 -21.27 17.84 7.69
N VAL A 40 -20.09 17.49 7.19
CA VAL A 40 -19.84 16.32 6.36
C VAL A 40 -18.76 15.48 7.01
N ASP A 41 -19.08 14.22 7.30
CA ASP A 41 -18.12 13.24 7.82
C ASP A 41 -17.82 12.22 6.70
N MET A 42 -16.55 11.99 6.41
CA MET A 42 -16.14 11.02 5.39
C MET A 42 -14.84 10.31 5.73
N THR A 43 -14.80 9.01 5.47
CA THR A 43 -13.58 8.20 5.55
C THR A 43 -12.96 8.08 4.15
N VAL A 44 -11.69 8.42 4.05
CA VAL A 44 -10.93 8.42 2.79
C VAL A 44 -9.58 7.71 2.98
N PRO A 45 -8.89 7.31 1.89
CA PRO A 45 -7.50 6.86 1.99
C PRO A 45 -6.61 7.91 2.66
N GLU A 46 -5.57 7.48 3.37
CA GLU A 46 -4.60 8.36 4.08
C GLU A 46 -3.99 9.43 3.16
N ASN A 47 -3.85 9.14 1.87
CA ASN A 47 -3.29 10.05 0.88
C ASN A 47 -4.34 10.80 0.04
N ASP A 48 -5.61 10.86 0.48
CA ASP A 48 -6.63 11.60 -0.27
C ASP A 48 -6.33 13.12 -0.24
N ASN A 49 -6.52 13.74 -1.40
CA ASN A 49 -6.21 15.15 -1.62
C ASN A 49 -7.43 16.07 -1.45
N LEU A 50 -8.44 15.70 -0.67
CA LEU A 50 -9.64 16.50 -0.44
C LEU A 50 -9.35 17.98 -0.10
N PRO A 51 -8.35 18.33 0.73
CA PRO A 51 -8.02 19.72 1.02
C PRO A 51 -7.67 20.56 -0.23
N LEU A 52 -7.28 19.95 -1.35
CA LEU A 52 -7.01 20.66 -2.60
C LEU A 52 -8.28 21.06 -3.37
N PHE A 53 -9.45 20.52 -2.99
CA PHE A 53 -10.72 20.66 -3.72
C PHE A 53 -11.78 21.47 -2.97
N VAL A 54 -11.47 21.97 -1.77
CA VAL A 54 -12.39 22.78 -0.96
C VAL A 54 -11.82 24.19 -0.80
N ASP A 55 -12.69 25.20 -0.83
CA ASP A 55 -12.29 26.60 -0.70
C ASP A 55 -11.71 26.89 0.69
N GLU A 56 -12.23 26.22 1.71
CA GLU A 56 -11.79 26.32 3.10
C GLU A 56 -11.24 24.96 3.60
N PRO A 57 -9.92 24.71 3.49
CA PRO A 57 -9.32 23.43 3.87
C PRO A 57 -9.07 23.29 5.38
N ARG A 58 -9.52 24.26 6.20
CA ARG A 58 -9.41 24.20 7.67
C ARG A 58 -10.56 23.39 8.24
N PHE A 59 -10.40 22.08 8.26
CA PHE A 59 -11.29 21.14 8.93
C PHE A 59 -10.48 20.04 9.65
N GLU A 60 -11.14 19.34 10.56
CA GLU A 60 -10.53 18.26 11.34
C GLU A 60 -10.16 17.06 10.45
N GLN A 61 -8.95 16.55 10.61
CA GLN A 61 -8.44 15.39 9.88
C GLN A 61 -7.77 14.45 10.89
N GLU A 62 -8.30 13.24 11.00
CA GLU A 62 -7.79 12.21 11.89
C GLU A 62 -7.23 11.03 11.10
N ILE A 63 -6.04 10.54 11.49
CA ILE A 63 -5.47 9.31 10.94
C ILE A 63 -5.71 8.19 11.94
N ASN A 64 -6.55 7.23 11.55
CA ASN A 64 -6.90 6.07 12.36
C ASN A 64 -6.28 4.80 11.75
N PRO A 65 -5.32 4.13 12.43
CA PRO A 65 -4.84 2.82 12.03
C PRO A 65 -6.01 1.82 12.04
N TYR A 66 -6.23 1.11 10.92
CA TYR A 66 -7.43 0.31 10.71
C TYR A 66 -7.15 -1.20 10.68
N PHE A 67 -6.79 -1.75 9.52
CA PHE A 67 -6.46 -3.18 9.39
C PHE A 67 -4.97 -3.46 9.51
N MET A 68 -4.67 -4.65 10.02
CA MET A 68 -3.38 -5.30 9.85
C MET A 68 -3.48 -6.37 8.75
N ALA A 69 -2.40 -6.56 8.02
CA ALA A 69 -2.27 -7.62 7.03
C ALA A 69 -1.02 -8.46 7.33
N ARG A 70 -1.01 -9.70 6.82
CA ARG A 70 0.14 -10.59 6.87
C ARG A 70 0.18 -11.46 5.63
N ILE A 71 1.35 -11.56 4.99
CA ILE A 71 1.60 -12.58 3.97
C ILE A 71 1.67 -13.95 4.64
N VAL A 72 0.82 -14.88 4.22
CA VAL A 72 0.74 -16.24 4.80
C VAL A 72 1.69 -17.21 4.08
N ASN A 73 1.80 -17.12 2.76
CA ASN A 73 2.67 -17.96 1.94
C ASN A 73 3.49 -17.05 1.02
N VAL A 74 4.77 -16.85 1.36
CA VAL A 74 5.66 -15.92 0.65
C VAL A 74 5.87 -16.33 -0.82
N PRO A 75 6.22 -17.58 -1.16
CA PRO A 75 6.38 -17.99 -2.56
C PRO A 75 5.15 -17.75 -3.42
N ALA A 76 3.96 -18.10 -2.91
CA ALA A 76 2.71 -17.95 -3.65
C ALA A 76 2.34 -16.48 -3.81
N PHE A 77 2.50 -15.67 -2.75
CA PHE A 77 2.23 -14.24 -2.79
C PHE A 77 3.14 -13.53 -3.79
N LEU A 78 4.46 -13.76 -3.72
CA LEU A 78 5.42 -13.13 -4.62
C LEU A 78 5.16 -13.49 -6.10
N LYS A 79 4.68 -14.71 -6.39
CA LYS A 79 4.31 -15.10 -7.76
C LYS A 79 3.04 -14.40 -8.26
N ALA A 80 2.10 -14.12 -7.38
CA ALA A 80 0.82 -13.48 -7.72
C ALA A 80 0.89 -11.95 -7.66
N TYR A 81 1.93 -11.39 -7.04
CA TYR A 81 2.04 -9.96 -6.82
C TYR A 81 2.28 -9.21 -8.15
N PRO A 82 1.51 -8.15 -8.45
CA PRO A 82 1.59 -7.44 -9.71
C PRO A 82 2.74 -6.42 -9.68
N PHE A 83 3.99 -6.89 -9.72
CA PHE A 83 5.16 -6.02 -9.80
C PHE A 83 5.08 -5.11 -11.04
N ALA A 84 5.63 -3.91 -10.91
CA ALA A 84 5.83 -3.03 -12.06
C ALA A 84 6.85 -3.66 -13.01
N ASP A 85 6.59 -3.57 -14.32
CA ASP A 85 7.47 -4.09 -15.35
C ASP A 85 8.74 -3.24 -15.43
N GLU A 86 9.85 -3.82 -14.98
CA GLU A 86 11.19 -3.26 -15.14
C GLU A 86 12.02 -4.29 -15.90
N MET A 87 12.34 -3.97 -17.16
CA MET A 87 13.19 -4.80 -17.98
C MET A 87 14.58 -4.94 -17.33
N ALA A 88 14.85 -6.16 -16.85
CA ALA A 88 16.16 -6.83 -16.81
C ALA A 88 16.95 -6.95 -15.48
N GLU A 89 16.46 -6.51 -14.32
CA GLU A 89 17.25 -6.65 -13.08
C GLU A 89 16.55 -7.49 -12.00
N SER A 90 17.24 -8.50 -11.48
CA SER A 90 16.73 -9.36 -10.41
C SER A 90 16.84 -8.69 -9.05
N VAL A 91 15.87 -8.97 -8.17
CA VAL A 91 15.88 -8.56 -6.76
C VAL A 91 15.92 -9.81 -5.89
N THR A 92 16.81 -9.83 -4.90
CA THR A 92 16.92 -10.95 -3.96
C THR A 92 16.46 -10.51 -2.57
N LEU A 93 15.48 -11.21 -2.01
CA LEU A 93 14.92 -10.96 -0.69
C LEU A 93 15.32 -12.09 0.24
N HIS A 94 15.94 -11.78 1.38
CA HIS A 94 16.07 -12.70 2.49
C HIS A 94 14.99 -12.37 3.52
N VAL A 95 14.07 -13.31 3.73
CA VAL A 95 12.89 -13.11 4.58
C VAL A 95 13.02 -13.94 5.84
N GLU A 96 12.78 -13.31 6.98
CA GLU A 96 12.66 -13.97 8.28
C GLU A 96 11.22 -13.98 8.78
N ASP A 97 10.73 -15.15 9.16
CA ASP A 97 9.41 -15.34 9.73
C ASP A 97 9.48 -16.30 10.93
N ALA A 98 9.44 -15.72 12.13
CA ALA A 98 9.50 -16.47 13.37
C ALA A 98 8.23 -17.31 13.66
N PHE A 99 7.10 -16.98 13.03
CA PHE A 99 5.82 -17.66 13.30
C PHE A 99 5.52 -18.76 12.28
N LEU A 100 5.87 -18.56 11.00
CA LEU A 100 5.79 -19.57 9.94
C LEU A 100 7.19 -19.78 9.34
N PRO A 101 8.01 -20.68 9.93
CA PRO A 101 9.39 -20.90 9.48
C PRO A 101 9.52 -21.28 8.00
N GLU A 102 8.48 -21.86 7.39
CA GLU A 102 8.43 -22.18 5.96
C GLU A 102 8.48 -20.94 5.03
N ASN A 103 8.14 -19.75 5.55
CA ASN A 103 8.31 -18.48 4.86
C ASN A 103 9.73 -17.91 5.03
N SER A 104 10.54 -18.47 5.92
CA SER A 104 11.92 -18.02 6.10
C SER A 104 12.79 -18.59 4.99
N GLY A 105 13.58 -17.73 4.34
CA GLY A 105 14.47 -18.14 3.27
C GLY A 105 14.81 -17.02 2.30
N THR A 106 15.59 -17.37 1.27
CA THR A 106 15.98 -16.42 0.23
C THR A 106 15.14 -16.63 -1.03
N TYR A 107 14.49 -15.56 -1.48
CA TYR A 107 13.65 -15.53 -2.68
C TYR A 107 14.25 -14.59 -3.72
N GLN A 108 14.56 -15.12 -4.90
CA GLN A 108 14.99 -14.32 -6.04
C GLN A 108 13.80 -14.05 -6.95
N LEU A 109 13.56 -12.76 -7.19
CA LEU A 109 12.65 -12.25 -8.20
C LEU A 109 13.44 -12.00 -9.48
N SER A 110 12.99 -12.59 -10.59
CA SER A 110 13.59 -12.45 -11.92
C SER A 110 12.47 -12.29 -12.95
N GLN A 111 12.77 -11.72 -14.12
CA GLN A 111 11.76 -11.42 -15.14
C GLN A 111 10.59 -10.60 -14.55
N ILE A 112 10.93 -9.58 -13.75
CA ILE A 112 9.98 -8.87 -12.90
C ILE A 112 8.99 -8.05 -13.75
N GLY A 113 7.70 -8.24 -13.48
CA GLY A 113 6.59 -7.71 -14.28
C GLY A 113 5.42 -8.70 -14.31
N SER A 114 4.75 -8.81 -15.46
CA SER A 114 3.61 -9.72 -15.67
C SER A 114 3.96 -11.20 -15.46
N ASP A 115 5.19 -11.59 -15.78
CA ASP A 115 5.67 -12.97 -15.73
C ASP A 115 6.76 -13.17 -14.67
N THR A 116 6.63 -12.45 -13.54
CA THR A 116 7.62 -12.50 -12.45
C THR A 116 7.91 -13.94 -12.03
N LYS A 117 9.15 -14.36 -12.24
CA LYS A 117 9.64 -15.67 -11.85
C LYS A 117 10.27 -15.59 -10.46
N VAL A 118 9.67 -16.33 -9.53
CA VAL A 118 10.13 -16.44 -8.14
C VAL A 118 10.84 -17.78 -7.93
N THR A 119 12.11 -17.73 -7.54
CA THR A 119 12.94 -18.90 -7.22
C THR A 119 13.32 -18.87 -5.74
N SER A 120 13.03 -19.95 -5.01
CA SER A 120 13.54 -20.13 -3.65
C SER A 120 14.97 -20.67 -3.73
N MET A 121 15.91 -20.00 -3.09
CA MET A 121 17.32 -20.37 -3.05
C MET A 121 17.66 -20.89 -1.66
N GLN A 122 18.50 -21.92 -1.59
CA GLN A 122 19.14 -22.25 -0.31
C GLN A 122 20.17 -21.16 0.01
N PRO A 123 20.35 -20.81 1.30
CA PRO A 123 21.37 -19.87 1.72
C PRO A 123 22.73 -20.41 1.28
N THR A 124 23.32 -19.77 0.28
CA THR A 124 24.68 -20.02 -0.16
C THR A 124 25.56 -18.93 0.45
N VAL A 125 26.76 -19.31 0.85
CA VAL A 125 27.71 -18.48 1.63
C VAL A 125 28.11 -17.18 0.89
N GLU A 126 27.75 -17.04 -0.39
CA GLU A 126 28.11 -15.92 -1.28
C GLU A 126 26.94 -15.00 -1.67
N GLN A 127 25.80 -15.03 -0.97
CA GLN A 127 24.69 -14.10 -1.26
C GLN A 127 24.97 -12.70 -0.66
N THR A 128 25.90 -11.96 -1.27
CA THR A 128 26.28 -10.61 -0.81
C THR A 128 25.30 -9.50 -1.20
N SER A 129 24.33 -9.78 -2.07
CA SER A 129 23.43 -8.78 -2.64
C SER A 129 21.93 -9.06 -2.35
N SER A 130 21.59 -9.53 -1.14
CA SER A 130 20.19 -9.69 -0.72
C SER A 130 19.70 -8.51 0.12
N ILE A 131 18.38 -8.32 0.13
CA ILE A 131 17.68 -7.41 1.03
C ILE A 131 17.15 -8.23 2.20
N ASP A 132 17.64 -7.98 3.40
CA ASP A 132 17.18 -8.62 4.63
C ASP A 132 15.96 -7.90 5.18
N CYS A 133 14.88 -8.65 5.39
CA CYS A 133 13.66 -8.13 5.99
C CYS A 133 12.88 -9.21 6.75
N SER A 134 12.07 -8.80 7.71
CA SER A 134 11.08 -9.67 8.34
C SER A 134 9.81 -9.80 7.50
N ILE A 135 9.00 -10.82 7.78
CA ILE A 135 7.69 -11.00 7.14
C ILE A 135 6.77 -9.77 7.32
N GLN A 136 6.88 -9.07 8.46
CA GLN A 136 6.14 -7.84 8.71
C GLN A 136 6.59 -6.72 7.75
N GLN A 137 7.90 -6.53 7.61
CA GLN A 137 8.46 -5.52 6.72
C GLN A 137 8.15 -5.82 5.25
N LEU A 138 8.27 -7.09 4.84
CA LEU A 138 7.85 -7.54 3.50
C LEU A 138 6.38 -7.21 3.24
N THR A 139 5.51 -7.53 4.21
CA THR A 139 4.07 -7.22 4.10
C THR A 139 3.84 -5.71 4.03
N THR A 140 4.51 -4.92 4.87
CA THR A 140 4.42 -3.46 4.87
C THR A 140 4.77 -2.86 3.50
N MET A 141 5.85 -3.34 2.88
CA MET A 141 6.28 -2.87 1.56
C MET A 141 5.32 -3.29 0.45
N LEU A 142 4.97 -4.58 0.37
CA LEU A 142 4.17 -5.10 -0.73
C LEU A 142 2.69 -4.70 -0.63
N MET A 143 2.19 -4.41 0.57
CA MET A 143 0.86 -3.80 0.75
C MET A 143 0.88 -2.28 0.52
N GLY A 144 2.00 -1.68 0.10
CA GLY A 144 2.09 -0.25 -0.22
C GLY A 144 1.91 0.68 0.98
N TYR A 145 2.07 0.18 2.23
CA TYR A 145 1.90 1.00 3.43
C TYR A 145 3.11 1.90 3.69
N LYS A 146 4.33 1.35 3.57
CA LYS A 146 5.59 2.11 3.59
C LYS A 146 6.52 1.61 2.50
N ARG A 147 7.33 2.51 1.94
CA ARG A 147 8.21 2.21 0.82
C ARG A 147 9.52 1.55 1.27
N PRO A 148 10.14 0.70 0.43
CA PRO A 148 11.48 0.16 0.68
C PRO A 148 12.51 1.20 1.11
N ALA A 149 12.58 2.33 0.40
CA ALA A 149 13.52 3.39 0.73
C ALA A 149 13.30 3.98 2.14
N GLU A 150 12.03 4.09 2.58
CA GLU A 150 11.68 4.57 3.93
C GLU A 150 12.13 3.57 5.01
N LEU A 151 11.87 2.28 4.81
CA LEU A 151 12.28 1.24 5.77
C LEU A 151 13.80 1.10 5.85
N TYR A 152 14.50 1.28 4.73
CA TYR A 152 15.96 1.26 4.67
C TYR A 152 16.55 2.45 5.42
N ALA A 153 16.04 3.66 5.16
CA ALA A 153 16.47 4.87 5.88
C ALA A 153 16.20 4.79 7.40
N ALA A 154 15.14 4.09 7.80
CA ALA A 154 14.82 3.82 9.20
C ALA A 154 15.67 2.68 9.83
N GLY A 155 16.53 2.01 9.05
CA GLY A 155 17.35 0.89 9.51
C GLY A 155 16.57 -0.40 9.80
N LEU A 156 15.34 -0.51 9.29
CA LEU A 156 14.45 -1.65 9.51
C LEU A 156 14.76 -2.80 8.53
N ILE A 157 15.09 -2.48 7.28
CA ILE A 157 15.60 -3.44 6.30
C ILE A 157 17.06 -3.13 5.98
N ARG A 158 17.80 -4.15 5.52
CA ARG A 158 19.24 -4.03 5.19
C ARG A 158 19.51 -4.60 3.81
N GLY A 159 20.60 -4.18 3.19
CA GLY A 159 21.01 -4.60 1.86
C GLY A 159 21.83 -3.53 1.15
N GLU A 160 22.34 -3.86 -0.03
CA GLU A 160 23.00 -2.90 -0.91
C GLU A 160 21.99 -1.84 -1.38
N SER A 161 22.40 -0.57 -1.40
CA SER A 161 21.52 0.55 -1.78
C SER A 161 20.91 0.36 -3.17
N GLU A 162 21.67 -0.21 -4.10
CA GLU A 162 21.20 -0.53 -5.45
C GLU A 162 20.05 -1.54 -5.44
N GLN A 163 20.10 -2.58 -4.60
CA GLN A 163 19.01 -3.54 -4.45
C GLN A 163 17.76 -2.88 -3.84
N ILE A 164 17.93 -1.99 -2.87
CA ILE A 164 16.82 -1.23 -2.28
C ILE A 164 16.15 -0.34 -3.32
N GLU A 165 16.94 0.35 -4.15
CA GLU A 165 16.41 1.18 -5.24
C GLU A 165 15.68 0.35 -6.30
N ARG A 166 16.19 -0.85 -6.63
CA ARG A 166 15.49 -1.79 -7.52
C ARG A 166 14.16 -2.23 -6.91
N LEU A 167 14.16 -2.62 -5.63
CA LEU A 167 12.94 -3.00 -4.92
C LEU A 167 11.92 -1.84 -4.89
N GLU A 168 12.38 -0.61 -4.69
CA GLU A 168 11.55 0.61 -4.72
C GLU A 168 10.83 0.80 -6.06
N ARG A 169 11.48 0.46 -7.17
CA ARG A 169 10.90 0.62 -8.52
C ARG A 169 9.91 -0.48 -8.87
N VAL A 170 10.22 -1.73 -8.54
CA VAL A 170 9.37 -2.87 -8.90
C VAL A 170 8.08 -2.95 -8.08
N ILE A 171 8.04 -2.35 -6.88
CA ILE A 171 6.80 -2.27 -6.10
C ILE A 171 5.94 -1.11 -6.64
N PRO A 172 4.71 -1.35 -7.13
CA PRO A 172 3.84 -0.30 -7.63
C PRO A 172 3.58 0.80 -6.60
N ARG A 173 3.44 2.04 -7.06
CA ARG A 173 3.05 3.18 -6.22
C ARG A 173 1.53 3.27 -6.14
N ARG A 174 0.94 2.59 -5.15
CA ARG A 174 -0.50 2.62 -4.86
C ARG A 174 -0.74 2.67 -3.35
N GLN A 175 -1.69 3.49 -2.93
CA GLN A 175 -2.17 3.50 -1.54
C GLN A 175 -3.16 2.35 -1.35
N THR A 176 -2.95 1.55 -0.30
CA THR A 176 -3.94 0.56 0.13
C THR A 176 -5.06 1.25 0.91
N PHE A 177 -6.29 0.89 0.59
CA PHE A 177 -7.50 1.35 1.26
C PHE A 177 -8.55 0.23 1.23
N SER A 178 -9.27 0.06 2.34
CA SER A 178 -10.37 -0.89 2.47
C SER A 178 -11.54 -0.17 3.14
N PRO A 179 -12.69 0.00 2.46
CA PRO A 179 -13.89 0.59 3.07
C PRO A 179 -14.68 -0.43 3.91
N ASP A 180 -14.42 -1.73 3.74
CA ASP A 180 -15.17 -2.81 4.37
C ASP A 180 -14.76 -3.07 5.82
N PHE A 181 -15.65 -3.72 6.59
CA PHE A 181 -15.40 -4.23 7.94
C PHE A 181 -15.93 -5.66 8.08
N PHE A 182 -15.20 -6.55 8.78
CA PHE A 182 -15.59 -7.94 9.03
C PHE A 182 -15.04 -8.47 10.35
#